data_AF-A0A2N6CGY9-F1
#
_entry.id   AF-A0A2N6CGY9-F1
#
_cell.length_a   1.000
_cell.length_b   1.000
_cell.length_c   1.000
_cell.angle_alpha   90.00
_cell.angle_beta   90.00
_cell.angle_gamma   90.00
#
_symmetry.space_group_name_H-M   'P 1'
#
loop_
_entity.id
_entity.type
_entity.pdbx_description
1 polymer ?
#
loop_
_entity_poly.entity_id
_entity_poly.type
_entity_poly.pdbx_seq_one_letter_code
_entity_poly.pdbx_strand_id
1 'polypeptide(L)' 'MTSQTFRKLARLTALLAFAVVVLGAYVRLTDAGLGCPDWPGCYGKLTVTEVMRDVSSAEAAFPERAVDAGKAWREMIHRY' A
#
# COMPACT_ATOMS: atom_id res chain seq x y z
N MET A 1 -25.35 -15.30 -15.11
CA MET A 1 -24.89 -13.90 -15.32
C MET A 1 -25.42 -13.42 -16.67
N THR A 2 -26.18 -12.31 -16.70
CA THR A 2 -26.61 -11.74 -17.98
C THR A 2 -25.43 -11.07 -18.69
N SER A 3 -25.41 -11.09 -20.03
CA SER A 3 -24.35 -10.48 -20.86
C SER A 3 -24.08 -9.01 -20.49
N GLN A 4 -25.11 -8.26 -20.09
CA GLN A 4 -24.98 -6.88 -19.65
C GLN A 4 -24.24 -6.71 -18.33
N THR A 5 -24.55 -7.55 -17.33
CA THR A 5 -23.84 -7.52 -16.04
C THR A 5 -22.37 -7.91 -16.21
N PHE A 6 -22.09 -8.91 -17.06
CA PHE A 6 -20.70 -9.28 -17.38
C PHE A 6 -19.92 -8.13 -18.02
N ARG A 7 -20.48 -7.46 -19.05
CA ARG A 7 -19.83 -6.30 -19.70
C ARG A 7 -19.58 -5.13 -18.74
N LYS A 8 -20.50 -4.88 -17.81
CA LYS A 8 -20.32 -3.84 -16.77
C LYS A 8 -19.20 -4.20 -15.80
N LEU A 9 -19.18 -5.44 -15.30
CA LEU A 9 -18.12 -5.94 -14.42
C LEU A 9 -16.75 -5.89 -15.12
N ALA A 10 -16.66 -6.36 -16.36
CA ALA A 10 -15.41 -6.32 -17.12
C ALA A 10 -14.85 -4.90 -17.28
N ARG A 11 -15.71 -3.92 -17.58
CA ARG A 11 -15.30 -2.50 -17.65
C ARG A 11 -14.86 -1.97 -16.30
N LEU A 12 -15.60 -2.28 -15.23
CA LEU A 12 -15.26 -1.86 -13.88
C LEU A 12 -13.90 -2.44 -13.44
N THR A 13 -13.68 -3.74 -13.67
CA THR A 13 -12.40 -4.40 -13.37
C THR A 13 -11.26 -3.83 -14.18
N ALA A 14 -11.47 -3.54 -15.48
CA ALA A 14 -10.43 -2.93 -16.32
C ALA A 14 -10.05 -1.52 -15.81
N LEU A 15 -11.04 -0.71 -15.42
CA LEU A 15 -10.80 0.62 -14.84
C LEU A 15 -10.08 0.52 -13.49
N LEU A 16 -10.49 -0.42 -12.63
CA LEU A 16 -9.84 -0.64 -11.34
C LEU A 16 -8.38 -1.11 -11.53
N ALA A 17 -8.14 -2.07 -12.42
CA ALA A 17 -6.80 -2.54 -12.73
C ALA A 17 -5.91 -1.41 -13.26
N PHE A 18 -6.44 -0.57 -14.15
CA PHE A 18 -5.73 0.61 -14.64
C PHE A 18 -5.39 1.58 -13.50
N ALA A 19 -6.32 1.86 -12.59
CA ALA A 19 -6.06 2.71 -11.42
C ALA A 19 -4.96 2.14 -10.52
N VAL A 20 -4.97 0.82 -10.28
CA VAL A 20 -3.93 0.13 -9.48
C VAL A 20 -2.55 0.24 -10.16
N VAL A 21 -2.47 0.08 -11.49
CA VAL A 21 -1.21 0.25 -12.23
C VAL A 21 -0.67 1.68 -12.11
N VAL A 22 -1.52 2.69 -12.24
CA VAL A 22 -1.13 4.10 -12.07
C VAL A 22 -0.67 4.38 -10.64
N LEU A 23 -1.38 3.86 -9.64
CA LEU A 23 -0.98 3.99 -8.24
C LEU A 23 0.38 3.34 -7.97
N GLY A 24 0.65 2.16 -8.55
CA GLY A 24 1.95 1.50 -8.45
C GLY A 24 3.08 2.31 -9.08
N ALA A 25 2.81 2.93 -10.24
CA ALA A 25 3.76 3.86 -10.86
C ALA A 25 4.03 5.08 -9.96
N TYR A 26 3.00 5.64 -9.33
CA TYR A 26 3.15 6.74 -8.37
C TYR A 26 3.98 6.35 -7.13
N VAL A 27 3.75 5.17 -6.56
CA VAL A 27 4.56 4.65 -5.44
C VAL A 27 6.03 4.50 -5.85
N ARG A 28 6.29 4.01 -7.06
CA ARG A 28 7.66 3.88 -7.58
C ARG A 28 8.34 5.23 -7.79
N LEU A 29 7.64 6.19 -8.39
CA LEU A 29 8.16 7.53 -8.69
C LEU A 29 8.40 8.38 -7.44
N THR A 30 7.64 8.14 -6.37
CA THR A 30 7.82 8.82 -5.06
C THR A 30 8.76 8.09 -4.11
N ASP A 31 9.49 7.09 -4.61
CA ASP A 31 10.43 6.25 -3.85
C ASP A 31 9.79 5.66 -2.56
N ALA A 32 8.48 5.38 -2.64
CA ALA A 32 7.71 4.83 -1.54
C ALA A 32 7.60 3.30 -1.58
N GLY A 33 8.05 2.65 -2.66
CA GLY A 33 7.96 1.19 -2.82
C GLY A 33 8.86 0.35 -1.90
N LEU A 34 9.58 1.00 -0.98
CA LEU A 34 10.42 0.39 0.06
C LEU A 34 10.15 1.04 1.43
N GLY A 35 8.98 1.65 1.62
CA GLY A 35 8.58 2.31 2.86
C GLY A 35 8.27 1.34 4.00
N CYS A 36 7.75 0.16 3.68
CA CYS A 36 7.42 -0.91 4.63
C CYS A 36 8.44 -2.06 4.53
N PRO A 37 9.09 -2.45 5.64
CA PRO A 37 10.14 -3.47 5.64
C PRO A 37 9.62 -4.92 5.53
N ASP A 38 8.33 -5.12 5.80
CA ASP A 38 7.64 -6.41 5.84
C ASP A 38 6.34 -6.39 5.01
N TRP A 39 5.74 -7.56 4.83
CA TRP A 39 4.41 -7.79 4.23
C TRP A 39 3.84 -9.06 4.88
N PRO A 40 2.53 -9.18 5.19
CA PRO A 40 1.42 -8.26 4.89
C PRO A 40 1.39 -7.00 5.78
N GLY A 41 2.14 -6.97 6.87
CA GLY A 41 2.22 -5.77 7.73
C GLY A 41 3.07 -4.63 7.17
N CYS A 42 3.24 -3.60 7.99
CA CYS A 42 4.25 -2.57 7.87
C CYS A 42 4.80 -2.29 9.28
N TYR A 43 6.11 -2.44 9.47
CA TYR A 43 6.79 -2.43 10.77
C TYR A 43 6.17 -3.39 11.80
N GLY A 44 5.72 -4.57 11.35
CA GLY A 44 5.10 -5.57 12.24
C GLY A 44 3.69 -5.21 12.73
N LYS A 45 3.06 -4.18 12.14
CA LYS A 45 1.65 -3.79 12.38
C LYS A 45 0.81 -3.98 11.12
N LEU A 46 -0.49 -4.17 11.27
CA LEU A 46 -1.41 -4.37 10.14
C LEU A 46 -1.76 -3.06 9.43
N THR A 47 -1.75 -1.94 10.17
CA THR A 47 -2.11 -0.63 9.63
C THR A 47 -1.02 0.41 9.92
N VAL A 48 -0.85 1.36 9.01
CA VAL A 48 0.08 2.49 9.21
C VAL A 48 -0.29 3.30 10.45
N THR A 49 -1.58 3.42 10.76
CA THR A 49 -2.06 4.10 11.97
C THR A 49 -1.48 3.49 13.24
N GLU A 50 -1.37 2.16 13.33
CA GLU A 50 -0.76 1.49 14.48
C GLU A 50 0.75 1.72 14.57
N VAL A 51 1.44 1.77 13.41
CA VAL A 51 2.86 2.15 13.36
C VAL A 51 3.05 3.57 13.86
N MET A 52 2.22 4.52 13.42
CA MET A 52 2.32 5.92 13.83
C MET A 52 1.99 6.12 15.32
N ARG A 53 1.13 5.26 15.90
CA ARG A 53 0.79 5.33 17.32
C ARG A 53 1.95 4.91 18.23
N ASP A 54 2.86 4.08 17.72
CA ASP A 54 3.99 3.52 18.46
C ASP A 54 5.24 3.44 17.57
N VAL A 55 5.68 4.60 17.09
CA VAL A 55 6.86 4.72 16.23
C VAL A 55 8.11 4.22 16.96
N SER A 56 8.19 4.43 18.27
CA SER A 56 9.31 3.95 19.10
C SER A 56 9.52 2.44 19.03
N SER A 57 8.45 1.64 19.10
CA SER A 57 8.60 0.19 18.99
C SER A 57 8.89 -0.26 17.56
N ALA A 58 8.35 0.43 16.56
CA ALA A 58 8.62 0.17 15.15
C ALA A 58 10.10 0.41 14.81
N GLU A 59 10.68 1.53 15.26
CA GLU A 59 12.10 1.84 15.06
C GLU A 59 13.01 0.91 15.87
N ALA A 60 12.60 0.50 17.07
CA ALA A 60 13.33 -0.48 17.87
C ALA A 60 13.35 -1.88 17.20
N ALA A 61 12.26 -2.28 16.54
CA ALA A 61 12.18 -3.54 15.82
C ALA A 61 12.92 -3.53 14.47
N PHE A 62 13.02 -2.36 13.83
CA PHE A 62 13.68 -2.16 12.54
C PHE A 62 14.73 -1.03 12.62
N PRO A 63 15.83 -1.21 13.37
CA PRO A 63 16.78 -0.14 13.69
C PRO A 63 17.50 0.45 12.47
N GLU A 64 17.59 -0.30 11.37
CA GLU A 64 18.20 0.12 10.11
C GLU A 64 17.29 1.02 9.25
N ARG A 65 16.03 1.23 9.65
CA ARG A 65 15.04 1.97 8.85
C ARG A 65 14.18 2.90 9.70
N ALA A 66 14.37 4.20 9.50
CA ALA A 66 13.51 5.21 10.10
C ALA A 66 12.08 5.13 9.53
N VAL A 67 11.10 5.31 10.42
CA VAL A 67 9.68 5.23 10.05
C VAL A 67 9.28 6.49 9.26
N ASP A 68 8.97 6.32 7.97
CA ASP A 68 8.41 7.37 7.13
C ASP A 68 6.91 7.13 6.90
N ALA A 69 6.08 7.92 7.58
CA ALA A 69 4.62 7.85 7.51
C ALA A 69 4.10 7.99 6.06
N GLY A 70 4.69 8.89 5.29
CA GLY A 70 4.25 9.20 3.94
C GLY A 70 4.54 8.04 2.99
N LYS A 71 5.75 7.47 3.07
CA LYS A 71 6.12 6.29 2.28
C LYS A 71 5.29 5.07 2.68
N ALA A 72 5.12 4.84 3.98
CA ALA A 72 4.30 3.72 4.49
C ALA A 72 2.85 3.80 4.01
N TRP A 73 2.21 4.96 4.08
CA TRP A 73 0.84 5.15 3.57
C TRP A 73 0.73 4.90 2.07
N ARG A 74 1.63 5.48 1.27
CA ARG A 74 1.61 5.31 -0.18
C ARG A 74 1.80 3.84 -0.58
N GLU A 75 2.70 3.14 0.08
CA GLU A 75 2.93 1.72 -0.19
C GLU A 75 1.75 0.85 0.25
N MET A 76 1.22 1.06 1.45
CA MET A 76 0.11 0.26 1.98
C MET A 76 -1.19 0.43 1.19
N ILE A 77 -1.53 1.66 0.74
CA ILE A 77 -2.71 1.91 -0.11
C ILE A 77 -2.57 1.24 -1.47
N HIS A 78 -1.35 1.04 -1.98
CA HIS A 78 -1.16 0.31 -3.24
C HIS A 78 -1.20 -1.21 -3.06
N ARG A 79 -0.76 -1.71 -1.90
CA ARG A 79 -0.73 -3.15 -1.59
C ARG A 79 -2.13 -3.75 -1.34
N TYR A 80 -3.11 -2.94 -0.96
CA TYR A 80 -4.47 -3.35 -0.54
C TYR A 80 -5.57 -2.59 -1.26
#